data_AF-A0A5A7P2P8-F1
#
_entry.id   AF-A0A5A7P2P8-F1
#
_cell.length_a   1.000
_cell.length_b   1.000
_cell.length_c   1.000
_cell.angle_alpha   90.00
_cell.angle_beta   90.00
_cell.angle_gamma   90.00
#
_symmetry.space_group_name_H-M   'P 1'
#
loop_
_entity.id
_entity.type
_entity.pdbx_description
1 polymer ?
#
loop_
_entity_poly.entity_id
_entity_poly.type
_entity_poly.pdbx_seq_one_letter_code
_entity_poly.pdbx_strand_id
1 'polypeptide(L)'
;MSKFEYPRLPRQELITVLAESQIAVVSEADLLRPDPDQICNLYAHILFHIDIFQEDQGQIEFGALEQLENPDHHTHSVPIINLYNKVRQLVAAVNCPKSFTPKDLIKPEPDRTELFLSALLNFHLHRCIYDVGTKLDLLKPYGDDLDLFERRQEEAQNRIQELSAEIADFEELREKELPIVQEVSSKVKELHQRVSELNKYQMKLKTEIKQEKEKIKELDEKISNAEFALVQTAQESASLRSKIVQSPDKLQRALEEKKLVQIETKDAERAAVQSFQEKTATLEAYAKACKKMSKHLSQMQTLQEQVNSAKTVDKDVKILKNKLSDEGVLIKSLEAKLVELQSKADQLKEYKKQLEKERTQTHAEADRELKIVKLEVDSKRNSLQLRQREVELIVSEGDVLTSRRKTVKEEAEARMLELDRKSEEIVAEFENYSKLISNLLAGT
;
A
#
# COMPACT_ATOMS: atom_id res chain seq x y z
N MET A 1 -65.28 -3.61 7.01
CA MET A 1 -63.84 -3.89 6.98
C MET A 1 -63.34 -3.59 5.59
N SER A 2 -62.45 -2.60 5.43
CA SER A 2 -61.84 -2.31 4.13
C SER A 2 -61.02 -3.53 3.71
N LYS A 3 -61.38 -4.17 2.59
CA LYS A 3 -60.55 -5.24 2.02
C LYS A 3 -59.28 -4.55 1.52
N PHE A 4 -58.15 -4.80 2.18
CA PHE A 4 -56.85 -4.36 1.69
C PHE A 4 -56.60 -5.06 0.36
N GLU A 5 -56.68 -4.31 -0.74
CA GLU A 5 -56.25 -4.76 -2.05
C GLU A 5 -54.76 -4.48 -2.20
N TYR A 6 -54.00 -5.51 -2.59
CA TYR A 6 -52.56 -5.37 -2.82
C TYR A 6 -52.33 -4.34 -3.95
N PRO A 7 -51.34 -3.44 -3.82
CA PRO A 7 -51.13 -2.38 -4.80
C PRO A 7 -50.95 -2.95 -6.21
N ARG A 8 -51.81 -2.53 -7.14
CA ARG A 8 -51.69 -2.83 -8.56
C ARG A 8 -51.45 -1.54 -9.31
N LEU A 9 -50.40 -1.53 -10.11
CA LEU A 9 -50.11 -0.40 -10.98
C LEU A 9 -50.98 -0.55 -12.24
N PRO A 10 -51.68 0.50 -12.69
CA PRO A 10 -52.32 0.54 -13.99
C PRO A 10 -51.33 0.19 -15.10
N ARG A 11 -51.79 -0.44 -16.19
CA ARG A 11 -50.93 -0.85 -17.32
C ARG A 11 -50.09 0.30 -17.87
N GLN A 12 -50.68 1.49 -17.97
CA GLN A 12 -49.97 2.69 -18.45
C GLN A 12 -48.82 3.06 -17.51
N GLU A 13 -49.01 2.97 -16.19
CA GLU A 13 -47.96 3.22 -15.21
C GLU A 13 -46.88 2.14 -15.25
N LEU A 14 -47.24 0.86 -15.41
CA LEU A 14 -46.27 -0.23 -15.60
C LEU A 14 -45.35 0.04 -16.79
N ILE A 15 -45.93 0.44 -17.93
CA ILE A 15 -45.17 0.75 -19.15
C ILE A 15 -44.25 1.95 -18.93
N THR A 16 -44.77 3.03 -18.34
CA THR A 16 -43.98 4.23 -18.04
C THR A 16 -42.82 3.91 -17.12
N VAL A 17 -43.05 3.18 -16.03
CA VAL A 17 -41.99 2.79 -15.07
C VAL A 17 -40.94 1.91 -15.72
N LEU A 18 -41.34 0.93 -16.53
CA LEU A 18 -40.39 0.06 -17.24
C LEU A 18 -39.50 0.85 -18.21
N ALA A 19 -40.06 1.85 -18.89
CA ALA A 19 -39.33 2.71 -19.81
C ALA A 19 -38.43 3.73 -19.10
N GLU A 20 -38.94 4.41 -18.07
CA GLU A 20 -38.21 5.41 -17.29
C GLU A 20 -37.03 4.81 -16.52
N SER A 21 -37.22 3.61 -15.93
CA SER A 21 -36.15 2.85 -15.28
C SER A 21 -35.21 2.13 -16.25
N GLN A 22 -35.41 2.27 -17.57
CA GLN A 22 -34.63 1.61 -18.62
C GLN A 22 -34.59 0.07 -18.51
N ILE A 23 -35.64 -0.54 -17.96
CA ILE A 23 -35.73 -2.00 -17.73
C ILE A 23 -36.13 -2.71 -19.03
N ALA A 24 -37.18 -2.22 -19.69
CA ALA A 24 -37.68 -2.78 -20.94
C ALA A 24 -38.63 -1.80 -21.64
N VAL A 25 -38.70 -1.88 -22.98
CA VAL A 25 -39.70 -1.16 -23.78
C VAL A 25 -40.83 -2.13 -24.11
N VAL A 26 -41.99 -1.93 -23.49
CA VAL A 26 -43.16 -2.83 -23.60
C VAL A 26 -44.38 -2.03 -24.03
N SER A 27 -45.20 -2.56 -24.94
CA SER A 27 -46.46 -1.93 -25.34
C SER A 27 -47.66 -2.47 -24.54
N GLU A 28 -48.78 -1.76 -24.56
CA GLU A 28 -50.01 -2.23 -23.90
C GLU A 28 -50.55 -3.53 -24.50
N ALA A 29 -50.30 -3.77 -25.80
CA ALA A 29 -50.68 -5.00 -26.48
C ALA A 29 -49.90 -6.22 -25.94
N ASP A 30 -48.64 -6.03 -25.58
CA ASP A 30 -47.76 -7.09 -25.06
C ASP A 30 -48.18 -7.53 -23.65
N LEU A 31 -48.73 -6.62 -22.84
CA LEU A 31 -49.28 -6.95 -21.52
C LEU A 31 -50.65 -7.64 -21.61
N LEU A 32 -51.45 -7.26 -22.62
CA LEU A 32 -52.76 -7.88 -22.89
C LEU A 32 -52.63 -9.29 -23.49
N ARG A 33 -51.54 -9.56 -24.20
CA ARG A 33 -51.22 -10.86 -24.80
C ARG A 33 -49.76 -11.20 -24.49
N PRO A 34 -49.47 -11.60 -23.24
CA PRO A 34 -48.11 -11.85 -22.82
C PRO A 34 -47.51 -13.03 -23.58
N ASP A 35 -46.41 -12.76 -24.29
CA ASP A 35 -45.59 -13.80 -24.92
C ASP A 35 -44.64 -14.42 -23.89
N PRO A 36 -44.55 -15.77 -23.78
CA PRO A 36 -43.71 -16.43 -22.78
C PRO A 36 -42.24 -15.99 -22.80
N ASP A 37 -41.64 -15.83 -23.98
CA ASP A 37 -40.22 -15.49 -24.10
C ASP A 37 -39.98 -14.03 -23.69
N GLN A 38 -40.87 -13.12 -24.11
CA GLN A 38 -40.82 -11.72 -23.69
C GLN A 38 -41.00 -11.55 -22.19
N ILE A 39 -41.92 -12.29 -21.55
CA ILE A 39 -42.14 -12.22 -20.11
C ILE A 39 -40.95 -12.81 -19.32
N CYS A 40 -40.35 -13.89 -19.81
CA CYS A 40 -39.13 -14.42 -19.21
C CYS A 40 -38.00 -13.39 -19.24
N ASN A 41 -37.77 -12.74 -20.38
CA ASN A 41 -36.78 -11.68 -20.52
C ASN A 41 -37.11 -10.50 -19.59
N LEU A 42 -38.38 -10.07 -19.55
CA LEU A 42 -38.82 -8.96 -18.70
C LEU A 42 -38.54 -9.23 -17.22
N TYR A 43 -38.86 -10.42 -16.72
CA TYR A 43 -38.55 -10.78 -15.33
C TYR A 43 -37.04 -10.88 -15.09
N ALA A 44 -36.27 -11.41 -16.02
CA ALA A 44 -34.81 -11.46 -15.91
C ALA A 44 -34.20 -10.05 -15.83
N HIS A 45 -34.66 -9.12 -16.68
CA HIS A 45 -34.25 -7.71 -16.66
C HIS A 45 -34.63 -7.04 -15.33
N ILE A 46 -35.87 -7.23 -14.84
CA ILE A 46 -36.28 -6.69 -13.54
C ILE A 46 -35.38 -7.21 -12.41
N LEU A 47 -35.08 -8.52 -12.38
CA LEU A 47 -34.21 -9.10 -11.36
C LEU A 47 -32.77 -8.57 -11.44
N PHE A 48 -32.26 -8.34 -12.65
CA PHE A 48 -30.95 -7.73 -12.88
C PHE A 48 -30.89 -6.32 -12.28
N HIS A 49 -31.89 -5.48 -12.54
CA HIS A 49 -31.97 -4.13 -11.97
C HIS A 49 -32.17 -4.10 -10.45
N ILE A 50 -32.56 -5.21 -9.83
CA ILE A 50 -32.70 -5.34 -8.37
C ILE A 50 -31.45 -6.02 -7.76
N ASP A 51 -30.36 -6.26 -8.51
CA ASP A 51 -29.14 -6.97 -8.07
C ASP A 51 -29.39 -8.34 -7.41
N ILE A 52 -30.54 -8.98 -7.66
CA ILE A 52 -30.80 -10.36 -7.21
C ILE A 52 -30.32 -11.36 -8.27
N PHE A 53 -29.95 -10.84 -9.45
CA PHE A 53 -29.55 -11.58 -10.64
C PHE A 53 -28.10 -11.29 -11.03
N GLN A 54 -27.17 -11.37 -10.07
CA GLN A 54 -25.72 -11.21 -10.31
C GLN A 54 -24.96 -12.54 -10.49
N GLU A 55 -25.64 -13.67 -10.67
CA GLU A 55 -24.98 -14.94 -11.02
C GLU A 55 -25.32 -15.31 -12.46
N ASP A 56 -24.27 -15.57 -13.24
CA ASP A 56 -24.23 -15.98 -14.63
C ASP A 56 -25.51 -16.70 -15.12
N GLN A 57 -26.19 -16.07 -16.09
CA GLN A 57 -27.51 -16.44 -16.61
C GLN A 57 -27.61 -17.81 -17.32
N GLY A 58 -26.72 -18.76 -17.07
CA GLY A 58 -26.79 -20.06 -17.70
C GLY A 58 -25.69 -21.04 -17.33
N GLN A 59 -24.77 -20.67 -16.44
CA GLN A 59 -23.78 -21.62 -15.97
C GLN A 59 -24.39 -22.46 -14.85
N ILE A 60 -24.67 -23.72 -15.18
CA ILE A 60 -24.86 -24.74 -14.16
C ILE A 60 -23.53 -24.82 -13.41
N GLU A 61 -23.56 -24.64 -12.09
CA GLU A 61 -22.38 -24.80 -11.24
C GLU A 61 -21.69 -26.12 -11.60
N PHE A 62 -20.36 -26.12 -11.81
CA PHE A 62 -19.63 -27.26 -12.37
C PHE A 62 -19.93 -28.58 -11.62
N GLY A 63 -20.15 -28.54 -10.31
CA GLY A 63 -20.52 -29.72 -9.52
C GLY A 63 -21.97 -30.21 -9.72
N ALA A 64 -22.89 -29.36 -10.20
CA ALA A 64 -24.26 -29.74 -10.53
C ALA A 64 -24.38 -30.35 -11.94
N LEU A 65 -23.46 -30.02 -12.86
CA LEU A 65 -23.36 -30.67 -14.18
C LEU A 65 -23.04 -32.17 -14.05
N GLU A 66 -22.24 -32.56 -13.05
CA GLU A 66 -21.91 -33.96 -12.77
C GLU A 66 -23.12 -34.79 -12.30
N GLN A 67 -24.18 -34.13 -11.83
CA GLN A 67 -25.40 -34.78 -11.31
C GLN A 67 -26.53 -34.88 -12.35
N LEU A 68 -26.41 -34.21 -13.50
CA LEU A 68 -27.41 -34.22 -14.56
C LEU A 68 -27.08 -35.27 -15.62
N GLU A 69 -28.01 -36.19 -15.86
CA GLU A 69 -27.91 -37.11 -16.99
C GLU A 69 -28.19 -36.36 -18.30
N ASN A 70 -27.20 -36.31 -19.19
CA ASN A 70 -27.24 -35.56 -20.47
C ASN A 70 -27.48 -34.05 -20.30
N PRO A 71 -26.49 -33.29 -19.79
CA PRO A 71 -26.60 -31.86 -19.55
C PRO A 71 -27.08 -31.03 -20.76
N ASP A 72 -26.74 -31.45 -21.98
CA ASP A 72 -27.12 -30.78 -23.22
C ASP A 72 -28.64 -30.75 -23.47
N HIS A 73 -29.40 -31.69 -22.90
CA HIS A 73 -30.86 -31.69 -23.02
C HIS A 73 -31.53 -30.65 -22.09
N HIS A 74 -30.76 -30.12 -21.15
CA HIS A 74 -31.26 -29.24 -20.09
C HIS A 74 -30.96 -27.75 -20.33
N THR A 75 -30.35 -27.41 -21.47
CA THR A 75 -29.94 -26.05 -21.85
C THR A 75 -31.08 -25.03 -21.80
N HIS A 76 -32.33 -25.44 -22.09
CA HIS A 76 -33.50 -24.56 -22.01
C HIS A 76 -34.26 -24.66 -20.68
N SER A 77 -34.31 -25.85 -20.07
CA SER A 77 -35.09 -26.06 -18.83
C SER A 77 -34.44 -25.42 -17.62
N VAL A 78 -33.11 -25.47 -17.51
CA VAL A 78 -32.39 -25.00 -16.33
C VAL A 78 -32.48 -23.48 -16.16
N PRO A 79 -32.25 -22.66 -17.21
CA PRO A 79 -32.45 -21.20 -17.10
C PRO A 79 -33.86 -20.82 -16.67
N ILE A 80 -34.89 -21.49 -17.23
CA ILE A 80 -36.30 -21.23 -16.89
C ILE A 80 -36.61 -21.59 -15.43
N ILE A 81 -36.10 -22.73 -14.93
CA ILE A 81 -36.30 -23.13 -13.53
C ILE A 81 -35.54 -22.21 -12.57
N ASN A 82 -34.34 -21.78 -12.94
CA ASN A 82 -33.56 -20.82 -12.16
C ASN A 82 -34.28 -19.48 -12.07
N LEU A 83 -34.75 -18.96 -13.21
CA LEU A 83 -35.54 -17.74 -13.26
C LEU A 83 -36.81 -17.87 -12.41
N TYR A 84 -37.56 -18.97 -12.56
CA TYR A 84 -38.73 -19.26 -11.73
C TYR A 84 -38.41 -19.21 -10.23
N ASN A 85 -37.35 -19.89 -9.79
CA ASN A 85 -36.97 -19.95 -8.39
C ASN A 85 -36.62 -18.56 -7.84
N LYS A 86 -35.84 -17.76 -8.59
CA LYS A 86 -35.44 -16.41 -8.20
C LYS A 86 -36.64 -15.45 -8.15
N VAL A 87 -37.50 -15.45 -9.18
CA VAL A 87 -38.73 -14.64 -9.19
C VAL A 87 -39.65 -15.06 -8.05
N ARG A 88 -39.85 -16.35 -7.82
CA ARG A 88 -40.69 -16.87 -6.72
C ARG A 88 -40.19 -16.42 -5.35
N GLN A 89 -38.88 -16.48 -5.12
CA GLN A 89 -38.27 -16.02 -3.86
C GLN A 89 -38.52 -14.52 -3.65
N LEU A 90 -38.31 -13.70 -4.68
CA LEU A 90 -38.55 -12.26 -4.60
C LEU A 90 -40.03 -11.92 -4.39
N VAL A 91 -40.93 -12.56 -5.14
CA VAL A 91 -42.39 -12.42 -5.00
C VAL A 91 -42.86 -12.80 -3.58
N ALA A 92 -42.24 -13.82 -2.97
CA ALA A 92 -42.50 -14.19 -1.59
C ALA A 92 -41.95 -13.13 -0.60
N ALA A 93 -40.76 -12.59 -0.84
CA ALA A 93 -40.15 -11.56 0.00
C ALA A 93 -40.96 -10.25 0.03
N VAL A 94 -41.58 -9.88 -1.10
CA VAL A 94 -42.48 -8.71 -1.19
C VAL A 94 -43.90 -9.00 -0.70
N ASN A 95 -44.12 -10.18 -0.09
CA ASN A 95 -45.39 -10.63 0.47
C ASN A 95 -46.58 -10.53 -0.52
N CYS A 96 -46.36 -10.89 -1.78
CA CYS A 96 -47.44 -10.91 -2.77
C CYS A 96 -48.48 -11.98 -2.38
N PRO A 97 -49.81 -11.67 -2.41
CA PRO A 97 -50.84 -12.58 -1.95
C PRO A 97 -51.04 -13.82 -2.82
N LYS A 98 -50.55 -13.81 -4.07
CA LYS A 98 -50.60 -14.97 -4.97
C LYS A 98 -49.21 -15.61 -5.06
N SER A 99 -49.16 -16.93 -5.07
CA SER A 99 -47.94 -17.68 -5.32
C SER A 99 -47.56 -17.61 -6.81
N PHE A 100 -46.28 -17.35 -7.07
CA PHE A 100 -45.66 -17.49 -8.39
C PHE A 100 -45.46 -18.98 -8.70
N THR A 101 -45.87 -19.40 -9.89
CA THR A 101 -45.86 -20.79 -10.36
C THR A 101 -45.15 -20.91 -11.70
N PRO A 102 -44.66 -22.10 -12.11
CA PRO A 102 -44.00 -22.25 -13.42
C PRO A 102 -44.90 -21.89 -14.61
N LYS A 103 -46.23 -21.96 -14.43
CA LYS A 103 -47.20 -21.52 -15.45
C LYS A 103 -47.09 -20.04 -15.77
N ASP A 104 -46.68 -19.23 -14.81
CA ASP A 104 -46.53 -17.78 -14.97
C ASP A 104 -45.37 -17.41 -15.91
N LEU A 105 -44.46 -18.34 -16.21
CA LEU A 105 -43.43 -18.20 -17.24
C LEU A 105 -43.80 -18.91 -18.55
N ILE A 106 -44.28 -20.15 -18.46
CA ILE A 106 -44.53 -20.99 -19.64
C ILE A 106 -45.81 -20.59 -20.39
N LYS A 107 -46.82 -20.12 -19.66
CA LYS A 107 -48.12 -19.70 -20.20
C LYS A 107 -48.66 -18.52 -19.39
N PRO A 108 -48.07 -17.32 -19.57
CA PRO A 108 -48.44 -16.16 -18.78
C PRO A 108 -49.90 -15.74 -19.02
N GLU A 109 -50.60 -15.38 -17.95
CA GLU A 109 -51.98 -14.87 -18.00
C GLU A 109 -51.95 -13.36 -17.72
N PRO A 110 -52.63 -12.50 -18.51
CA PRO A 110 -52.54 -11.04 -18.39
C PRO A 110 -52.72 -10.52 -16.95
N ASP A 111 -53.80 -10.95 -16.28
CA ASP A 111 -54.13 -10.51 -14.93
C ASP A 111 -53.11 -10.93 -13.86
N ARG A 112 -52.42 -12.06 -14.08
CA ARG A 112 -51.39 -12.58 -13.17
C ARG A 112 -50.06 -11.90 -13.43
N THR A 113 -49.69 -11.75 -14.71
CA THR A 113 -48.50 -11.03 -15.15
C THR A 113 -48.51 -9.59 -14.62
N GLU A 114 -49.62 -8.87 -14.76
CA GLU A 114 -49.77 -7.51 -14.22
C GLU A 114 -49.62 -7.44 -12.71
N LEU A 115 -50.20 -8.41 -11.98
CA LEU A 115 -50.09 -8.45 -10.53
C LEU A 115 -48.64 -8.64 -10.09
N PHE A 116 -47.92 -9.58 -10.71
CA PHE A 116 -46.53 -9.84 -10.34
C PHE A 116 -45.60 -8.72 -10.80
N LEU A 117 -45.79 -8.16 -12.00
CA LEU A 117 -45.05 -6.98 -12.45
C LEU A 117 -45.30 -5.79 -11.53
N SER A 118 -46.54 -5.55 -11.12
CA SER A 118 -46.86 -4.50 -10.14
C SER A 118 -46.13 -4.72 -8.82
N ALA A 119 -46.11 -5.94 -8.30
CA ALA A 119 -45.42 -6.26 -7.05
C ALA A 119 -43.91 -6.03 -7.14
N LEU A 120 -43.29 -6.51 -8.22
CA LEU A 120 -41.85 -6.40 -8.44
C LEU A 120 -41.43 -4.96 -8.73
N LEU A 121 -42.17 -4.24 -9.57
CA LEU A 121 -41.85 -2.86 -9.91
C LEU A 121 -42.13 -1.90 -8.76
N ASN A 122 -43.16 -2.13 -7.95
CA ASN A 122 -43.37 -1.34 -6.74
C ASN A 122 -42.19 -1.51 -5.76
N PHE A 123 -41.66 -2.73 -5.62
CA PHE A 123 -40.44 -2.96 -4.85
C PHE A 123 -39.22 -2.28 -5.47
N HIS A 124 -39.04 -2.39 -6.79
CA HIS A 124 -37.98 -1.69 -7.53
C HIS A 124 -38.05 -0.17 -7.33
N LEU A 125 -39.24 0.45 -7.46
CA LEU A 125 -39.45 1.88 -7.23
C LEU A 125 -39.18 2.26 -5.78
N HIS A 126 -39.60 1.45 -4.81
CA HIS A 126 -39.25 1.70 -3.40
C HIS A 126 -37.72 1.65 -3.18
N ARG A 127 -37.01 0.71 -3.83
CA ARG A 127 -35.55 0.61 -3.75
C ARG A 127 -34.82 1.68 -4.58
N CYS A 128 -35.36 2.14 -5.70
CA CYS A 128 -34.67 3.10 -6.57
C CYS A 128 -35.03 4.55 -6.26
N ILE A 129 -36.30 4.85 -5.95
CA ILE A 129 -36.77 6.22 -5.71
C ILE A 129 -36.72 6.60 -4.23
N TYR A 130 -37.16 5.72 -3.33
CA TYR A 130 -37.18 6.04 -1.89
C TYR A 130 -35.83 5.80 -1.19
N ASP A 131 -35.01 4.87 -1.69
CA ASP A 131 -33.72 4.54 -1.10
C ASP A 131 -32.67 5.62 -1.40
N VAL A 132 -32.59 6.14 -2.64
CA VAL A 132 -31.61 7.18 -3.04
C VAL A 132 -31.73 8.48 -2.22
N GLY A 133 -32.93 8.82 -1.71
CA GLY A 133 -33.15 10.07 -0.98
C GLY A 133 -33.17 9.97 0.56
N THR A 134 -33.13 8.78 1.17
CA THR A 134 -33.24 8.66 2.64
C THR A 134 -32.48 7.51 3.29
N LYS A 135 -32.45 6.31 2.71
CA LYS A 135 -31.85 5.10 3.32
C LYS A 135 -30.49 4.76 2.71
N LEU A 136 -30.30 4.97 1.42
CA LEU A 136 -28.99 4.90 0.77
C LEU A 136 -28.05 6.00 1.29
N ASP A 137 -28.57 7.18 1.65
CA ASP A 137 -27.80 8.21 2.37
C ASP A 137 -27.29 7.75 3.75
N LEU A 138 -28.05 6.90 4.45
CA LEU A 138 -27.59 6.28 5.70
C LEU A 138 -26.52 5.21 5.46
N LEU A 139 -26.52 4.58 4.28
CA LEU A 139 -25.53 3.57 3.88
C LEU A 139 -24.28 4.18 3.21
N LYS A 140 -24.39 5.40 2.68
CA LYS A 140 -23.29 6.16 2.08
C LYS A 140 -22.01 6.20 2.91
N PRO A 141 -22.02 6.49 4.23
CA PRO A 141 -20.79 6.46 5.02
C PRO A 141 -20.11 5.09 5.03
N TYR A 142 -20.87 4.00 4.96
CA TYR A 142 -20.30 2.65 4.86
C TYR A 142 -19.71 2.36 3.48
N GLY A 143 -20.29 2.92 2.42
CA GLY A 143 -19.70 2.88 1.07
C GLY A 143 -18.40 3.69 0.99
N ASP A 144 -18.40 4.91 1.52
CA ASP A 144 -17.21 5.77 1.58
C ASP A 144 -16.10 5.13 2.44
N ASP A 145 -16.47 4.46 3.55
CA ASP A 145 -15.53 3.68 4.37
C ASP A 145 -14.99 2.47 3.62
N LEU A 146 -15.81 1.76 2.85
CA LEU A 146 -15.38 0.62 2.03
C LEU A 146 -14.35 1.06 0.98
N ASP A 147 -14.63 2.14 0.25
CA ASP A 147 -13.71 2.75 -0.71
C ASP A 147 -12.38 3.16 -0.04
N LEU A 148 -12.45 3.70 1.18
CA LEU A 148 -11.25 4.04 1.95
C LEU A 148 -10.46 2.79 2.36
N PHE A 149 -11.13 1.71 2.77
CA PHE A 149 -10.48 0.45 3.10
C PHE A 149 -9.83 -0.20 1.88
N GLU A 150 -10.48 -0.18 0.72
CA GLU A 150 -9.92 -0.69 -0.53
C GLU A 150 -8.64 0.07 -0.92
N ARG A 151 -8.66 1.41 -0.84
CA ARG A 151 -7.44 2.22 -1.09
C ARG A 151 -6.32 1.89 -0.11
N ARG A 152 -6.62 1.76 1.18
CA ARG A 152 -5.62 1.38 2.20
C ARG A 152 -5.06 -0.02 1.96
N GLN A 153 -5.91 -0.94 1.52
CA GLN A 153 -5.50 -2.28 1.16
C GLN A 153 -4.55 -2.25 -0.03
N GLU A 154 -4.87 -1.49 -1.08
CA GLU A 154 -4.01 -1.33 -2.25
C GLU A 154 -2.66 -0.70 -1.88
N GLU A 155 -2.66 0.38 -1.08
CA GLU A 155 -1.43 1.01 -0.57
C GLU A 155 -0.57 0.05 0.24
N ALA A 156 -1.17 -0.75 1.13
CA ALA A 156 -0.46 -1.75 1.91
C ALA A 156 0.10 -2.87 1.02
N GLN A 157 -0.67 -3.31 0.01
CA GLN A 157 -0.26 -4.33 -0.95
C GLN A 157 0.96 -3.86 -1.76
N ASN A 158 0.92 -2.61 -2.25
CA ASN A 158 2.03 -1.98 -2.95
C ASN A 158 3.26 -1.87 -2.05
N ARG A 159 3.08 -1.47 -0.79
CA ARG A 159 4.20 -1.39 0.17
C ARG A 159 4.82 -2.74 0.47
N ILE A 160 4.02 -3.81 0.56
CA ILE A 160 4.51 -5.18 0.72
C ILE A 160 5.33 -5.59 -0.51
N GLN A 161 4.85 -5.28 -1.72
CA GLN A 161 5.58 -5.59 -2.95
C GLN A 161 6.93 -4.85 -3.01
N GLU A 162 6.96 -3.56 -2.69
CA GLU A 162 8.20 -2.77 -2.62
C GLU A 162 9.20 -3.38 -1.63
N LEU A 163 8.77 -3.68 -0.40
CA LEU A 163 9.64 -4.27 0.61
C LEU A 163 10.10 -5.68 0.23
N SER A 164 9.26 -6.46 -0.44
CA SER A 164 9.65 -7.79 -0.93
C SER A 164 10.72 -7.73 -2.02
N ALA A 165 10.65 -6.73 -2.90
CA ALA A 165 11.68 -6.49 -3.90
C ALA A 165 13.00 -6.04 -3.24
N GLU A 166 12.93 -5.14 -2.26
CA GLU A 166 14.11 -4.69 -1.50
C GLU A 166 14.77 -5.86 -0.74
N ILE A 167 13.99 -6.75 -0.13
CA ILE A 167 14.52 -7.97 0.51
C ILE A 167 15.22 -8.86 -0.50
N ALA A 168 14.63 -9.07 -1.68
CA ALA A 168 15.24 -9.89 -2.74
C ALA A 168 16.58 -9.32 -3.21
N ASP A 169 16.68 -8.00 -3.37
CA ASP A 169 17.93 -7.31 -3.73
C ASP A 169 19.01 -7.52 -2.65
N PHE A 170 18.64 -7.39 -1.36
CA PHE A 170 19.56 -7.65 -0.25
C PHE A 170 20.00 -9.12 -0.17
N GLU A 171 19.11 -10.06 -0.45
CA GLU A 171 19.42 -11.47 -0.51
C GLU A 171 20.41 -11.77 -1.64
N GLU A 172 20.21 -11.20 -2.83
CA GLU A 172 21.14 -11.35 -3.95
C GLU A 172 22.53 -10.78 -3.63
N LEU A 173 22.61 -9.60 -3.01
CA LEU A 173 23.86 -9.03 -2.55
C LEU A 173 24.55 -9.94 -1.52
N ARG A 174 23.78 -10.47 -0.56
CA ARG A 174 24.29 -11.39 0.45
C ARG A 174 24.82 -12.69 -0.17
N GLU A 175 24.16 -13.24 -1.18
CA GLU A 175 24.65 -14.42 -1.91
C GLU A 175 25.96 -14.14 -2.65
N LYS A 176 26.12 -12.95 -3.25
CA LYS A 176 27.36 -12.53 -3.89
C LYS A 176 28.52 -12.34 -2.90
N GLU A 177 28.21 -11.87 -1.69
CA GLU A 177 29.20 -11.66 -0.63
C GLU A 177 29.59 -12.95 0.10
N LEU A 178 28.68 -13.93 0.19
CA LEU A 178 28.90 -15.21 0.86
C LEU A 178 30.21 -15.94 0.46
N PRO A 179 30.56 -16.10 -0.83
CA PRO A 179 31.82 -16.76 -1.21
C PRO A 179 33.06 -15.98 -0.75
N ILE A 180 33.00 -14.64 -0.79
CA ILE A 180 34.11 -13.78 -0.34
C ILE A 180 34.32 -13.95 1.16
N VAL A 181 33.23 -13.95 1.93
CA VAL A 181 33.28 -14.16 3.38
C VAL A 181 33.82 -15.56 3.72
N GLN A 182 33.43 -16.59 2.97
CA GLN A 182 33.95 -17.95 3.14
C GLN A 182 35.44 -18.04 2.83
N GLU A 183 35.91 -17.41 1.75
CA GLU A 183 37.33 -17.34 1.39
C GLU A 183 38.16 -16.61 2.44
N VAL A 184 37.68 -15.46 2.92
CA VAL A 184 38.36 -14.72 4.00
C VAL A 184 38.39 -15.55 5.28
N SER A 185 37.29 -16.23 5.63
CA SER A 185 37.22 -17.09 6.81
C SER A 185 38.19 -18.28 6.73
N SER A 186 38.29 -18.94 5.57
CA SER A 186 39.24 -20.04 5.38
C SER A 186 40.68 -19.54 5.50
N LYS A 187 41.01 -18.40 4.89
CA LYS A 187 42.34 -17.78 4.99
C LYS A 187 42.71 -17.39 6.42
N VAL A 188 41.75 -16.85 7.18
CA VAL A 188 41.94 -16.53 8.60
C VAL A 188 42.20 -17.79 9.42
N LYS A 189 41.52 -18.91 9.14
CA LYS A 189 41.78 -20.20 9.80
C LYS A 189 43.17 -20.74 9.46
N GLU A 190 43.55 -20.70 8.19
CA GLU A 190 44.89 -21.11 7.74
C GLU A 190 46.00 -20.30 8.42
N LEU A 191 45.85 -18.97 8.46
CA LEU A 191 46.81 -18.09 9.12
C LEU A 191 46.91 -18.38 10.62
N HIS A 192 45.79 -18.58 11.31
CA HIS A 192 45.81 -18.97 12.73
C HIS A 192 46.54 -20.29 12.95
N GLN A 193 46.31 -21.29 12.10
CA GLN A 193 47.01 -22.56 12.17
C GLN A 193 48.52 -22.37 11.94
N ARG A 194 48.89 -21.57 10.94
CA ARG A 194 50.29 -21.27 10.63
C ARG A 194 51.00 -20.55 11.78
N VAL A 195 50.34 -19.58 12.42
CA VAL A 195 50.86 -18.90 13.61
C VAL A 195 51.06 -19.88 14.76
N SER A 196 50.10 -20.78 14.99
CA SER A 196 50.21 -21.83 16.01
C SER A 196 51.40 -22.77 15.75
N GLU A 197 51.60 -23.20 14.50
CA GLU A 197 52.75 -24.01 14.09
C GLU A 197 54.08 -23.28 14.29
N LEU A 198 54.17 -22.02 13.84
CA LEU A 198 55.37 -21.20 13.99
C LEU A 198 55.70 -20.95 15.47
N ASN A 199 54.70 -20.73 16.32
CA ASN A 199 54.90 -20.60 17.77
C ASN A 199 55.45 -21.89 18.39
N LYS A 200 54.94 -23.07 17.98
CA LYS A 200 55.49 -24.36 18.41
C LYS A 200 56.94 -24.52 17.96
N TYR A 201 57.25 -24.15 16.72
CA TYR A 201 58.62 -24.21 16.20
C TYR A 201 59.57 -23.25 16.93
N GLN A 202 59.11 -22.02 17.21
CA GLN A 202 59.85 -21.05 18.02
C GLN A 202 60.16 -21.59 19.42
N MET A 203 59.21 -22.28 20.07
CA MET A 203 59.44 -22.91 21.38
C MET A 203 60.46 -24.05 21.32
N LYS A 204 60.46 -24.86 20.25
CA LYS A 204 61.48 -25.89 20.02
C LYS A 204 62.87 -25.27 19.89
N LEU A 205 63.02 -24.28 19.01
CA LEU A 205 64.27 -23.54 18.83
C LEU A 205 64.76 -22.89 20.12
N LYS A 206 63.87 -22.30 20.92
CA LYS A 206 64.24 -21.74 22.24
C LYS A 206 64.82 -22.82 23.17
N THR A 207 64.22 -24.01 23.18
CA THR A 207 64.70 -25.14 23.96
C THR A 207 66.07 -25.60 23.46
N GLU A 208 66.26 -25.75 22.14
CA GLU A 208 67.55 -26.11 21.52
C GLU A 208 68.64 -25.08 21.84
N ILE A 209 68.35 -23.78 21.70
CA ILE A 209 69.29 -22.71 22.07
C ILE A 209 69.69 -22.80 23.54
N LYS A 210 68.76 -23.15 24.43
CA LYS A 210 69.06 -23.31 25.86
C LYS A 210 69.99 -24.51 26.09
N GLN A 211 69.71 -25.65 25.46
CA GLN A 211 70.56 -26.85 25.54
C GLN A 211 71.97 -26.57 25.00
N GLU A 212 72.08 -25.87 23.87
CA GLU A 212 73.39 -25.56 23.28
C GLU A 212 74.17 -24.58 24.14
N LYS A 213 73.51 -23.62 24.81
CA LYS A 213 74.15 -22.76 25.81
C LYS A 213 74.63 -23.55 27.04
N GLU A 214 73.90 -24.56 27.47
CA GLU A 214 74.34 -25.45 28.57
C GLU A 214 75.58 -26.24 28.14
N LYS A 215 75.62 -26.79 26.93
CA LYS A 215 76.82 -27.45 26.38
C LYS A 215 78.02 -26.53 26.25
N ILE A 216 77.81 -25.27 25.82
CA ILE A 216 78.89 -24.27 25.76
C ILE A 216 79.51 -24.08 27.14
N LYS A 217 78.69 -23.93 28.19
CA LYS A 217 79.18 -23.80 29.56
C LYS A 217 79.96 -25.04 30.01
N GLU A 218 79.45 -26.24 29.72
CA GLU A 218 80.16 -27.48 30.04
C GLU A 218 81.52 -27.59 29.32
N LEU A 219 81.59 -27.16 28.07
CA LEU A 219 82.83 -27.12 27.31
C LEU A 219 83.80 -26.07 27.85
N ASP A 220 83.33 -24.88 28.22
CA ASP A 220 84.15 -23.84 28.86
C ASP A 220 84.71 -24.31 30.21
N GLU A 221 83.94 -25.03 31.01
CA GLU A 221 84.41 -25.67 32.25
C GLU A 221 85.49 -26.72 31.96
N LYS A 222 85.30 -27.56 30.93
CA LYS A 222 86.31 -28.54 30.50
C LYS A 222 87.59 -27.87 30.00
N ILE A 223 87.48 -26.79 29.23
CA ILE A 223 88.63 -26.00 28.77
C ILE A 223 89.37 -25.43 29.98
N SER A 224 88.66 -24.79 30.90
CA SER A 224 89.26 -24.22 32.12
C SER A 224 89.98 -25.29 32.95
N ASN A 225 89.40 -26.48 33.09
CA ASN A 225 90.02 -27.61 33.77
C ASN A 225 91.26 -28.13 33.03
N ALA A 226 91.22 -28.19 31.70
CA ALA A 226 92.36 -28.60 30.88
C ALA A 226 93.49 -27.58 30.91
N GLU A 227 93.17 -26.28 30.89
CA GLU A 227 94.13 -25.19 31.07
C GLU A 227 94.80 -25.26 32.44
N PHE A 228 94.02 -25.52 33.50
CA PHE A 228 94.56 -25.72 34.85
C PHE A 228 95.52 -26.93 34.90
N ALA A 229 95.13 -28.06 34.31
CA ALA A 229 95.99 -29.25 34.22
C ALA A 229 97.25 -29.00 33.37
N LEU A 230 97.14 -28.20 32.31
CA LEU A 230 98.28 -27.81 31.48
C LEU A 230 99.25 -26.91 32.24
N VAL A 231 98.76 -25.97 33.05
CA VAL A 231 99.60 -25.17 33.95
C VAL A 231 100.29 -26.04 35.00
N GLN A 232 99.57 -27.00 35.59
CA GLN A 232 100.13 -27.93 36.57
C GLN A 232 101.24 -28.81 35.95
N THR A 233 100.97 -29.41 34.79
CA THR A 233 101.97 -30.22 34.06
C THR A 233 103.14 -29.38 33.56
N ALA A 234 102.94 -28.12 33.17
CA ALA A 234 104.01 -27.18 32.85
C ALA A 234 104.88 -26.86 34.09
N GLN A 235 104.27 -26.69 35.27
CA GLN A 235 104.97 -26.49 36.53
C GLN A 235 105.75 -27.74 36.96
N GLU A 236 105.16 -28.93 36.81
CA GLU A 236 105.84 -30.22 37.00
C GLU A 236 107.01 -30.38 36.01
N SER A 237 106.81 -30.04 34.74
CA SER A 237 107.87 -30.01 33.72
C SER A 237 108.98 -29.03 34.09
N ALA A 238 108.67 -27.84 34.62
CA ALA A 238 109.64 -26.89 35.14
C ALA A 238 110.41 -27.46 36.34
N SER A 239 109.74 -28.20 37.23
CA SER A 239 110.35 -28.89 38.37
C SER A 239 111.23 -30.09 37.96
N LEU A 240 110.89 -30.75 36.86
CA LEU A 240 111.69 -31.81 36.26
C LEU A 240 112.88 -31.21 35.49
N ARG A 241 112.69 -30.08 34.81
CA ARG A 241 113.76 -29.29 34.18
C ARG A 241 114.75 -28.75 35.21
N SER A 242 114.32 -28.40 36.43
CA SER A 242 115.23 -28.02 37.52
C SER A 242 116.01 -29.20 38.13
N LYS A 243 115.65 -30.46 37.80
CA LYS A 243 116.41 -31.68 38.12
C LYS A 243 117.34 -32.14 36.99
N ILE A 244 117.36 -31.43 35.86
CA ILE A 244 118.22 -31.72 34.72
C ILE A 244 119.39 -30.72 34.73
N VAL A 245 120.57 -31.16 35.18
CA VAL A 245 121.85 -30.63 34.69
C VAL A 245 122.80 -31.79 34.51
N GLN A 246 123.27 -31.97 33.28
CA GLN A 246 124.70 -31.89 32.95
C GLN A 246 124.88 -31.84 31.42
N SER A 247 125.28 -30.66 30.95
CA SER A 247 125.88 -30.34 29.64
C SER A 247 125.06 -30.69 28.38
N PRO A 248 124.85 -29.68 27.52
CA PRO A 248 125.66 -29.68 26.32
C PRO A 248 126.13 -28.26 25.97
N ASP A 249 127.21 -27.88 26.63
CA ASP A 249 128.06 -26.75 26.26
C ASP A 249 129.02 -27.13 25.12
N LYS A 250 128.48 -27.79 24.09
CA LYS A 250 129.24 -28.24 22.91
C LYS A 250 128.44 -28.16 21.60
N LEU A 251 127.52 -27.20 21.44
CA LEU A 251 126.98 -26.87 20.11
C LEU A 251 126.79 -25.35 19.90
N GLN A 252 127.57 -24.54 20.60
CA GLN A 252 127.65 -23.10 20.41
C GLN A 252 128.86 -22.74 19.54
N ARG A 253 128.92 -23.31 18.33
CA ARG A 253 129.86 -22.89 17.28
C ARG A 253 129.40 -23.16 15.84
N ALA A 254 128.11 -23.46 15.65
CA ALA A 254 127.47 -23.62 14.34
C ALA A 254 126.24 -22.70 14.17
N LEU A 255 126.19 -21.60 14.93
CA LEU A 255 125.08 -20.63 14.90
C LEU A 255 125.40 -19.35 14.12
N GLU A 256 126.68 -19.09 13.82
CA GLU A 256 127.10 -17.86 13.14
C GLU A 256 127.13 -17.96 11.61
N GLU A 257 127.20 -19.17 11.03
CA GLU A 257 127.12 -19.36 9.57
C GLU A 257 125.68 -19.41 9.00
N LYS A 258 124.64 -19.47 9.84
CA LYS A 258 123.23 -19.37 9.40
C LYS A 258 122.67 -17.94 9.40
N LYS A 259 123.48 -16.92 9.66
CA LYS A 259 123.03 -15.51 9.63
C LYS A 259 122.80 -14.96 8.21
N LEU A 260 123.31 -15.59 7.15
CA LEU A 260 123.12 -15.11 5.78
C LEU A 260 121.89 -15.71 5.07
N VAL A 261 121.52 -16.97 5.35
CA VAL A 261 120.25 -17.56 4.86
C VAL A 261 119.03 -17.08 5.66
N GLN A 262 119.22 -16.68 6.92
CA GLN A 262 118.16 -16.13 7.78
C GLN A 262 117.69 -14.73 7.32
N ILE A 263 118.53 -13.98 6.62
CA ILE A 263 118.17 -12.65 6.09
C ILE A 263 117.37 -12.80 4.80
N GLU A 264 117.76 -13.68 3.87
CA GLU A 264 116.96 -13.97 2.67
C GLU A 264 115.60 -14.65 2.97
N THR A 265 115.55 -15.57 3.94
CA THR A 265 114.29 -16.18 4.37
C THR A 265 113.41 -15.22 5.17
N LYS A 266 114.00 -14.29 5.94
CA LYS A 266 113.25 -13.18 6.58
C LYS A 266 112.73 -12.16 5.58
N ASP A 267 113.47 -11.86 4.52
CA ASP A 267 113.03 -10.89 3.52
C ASP A 267 111.96 -11.49 2.61
N ALA A 268 112.03 -12.79 2.30
CA ALA A 268 110.94 -13.54 1.65
C ALA A 268 109.70 -13.69 2.55
N GLU A 269 109.88 -13.95 3.86
CA GLU A 269 108.80 -13.98 4.86
C GLU A 269 108.16 -12.60 5.04
N ARG A 270 108.98 -11.53 5.10
CA ARG A 270 108.49 -10.16 5.21
C ARG A 270 107.73 -9.74 3.95
N ALA A 271 108.19 -10.12 2.76
CA ALA A 271 107.47 -9.91 1.50
C ALA A 271 106.16 -10.71 1.45
N ALA A 272 106.13 -11.95 1.93
CA ALA A 272 104.93 -12.78 2.00
C ALA A 272 103.90 -12.24 3.02
N VAL A 273 104.37 -11.79 4.20
CA VAL A 273 103.52 -11.15 5.22
C VAL A 273 102.99 -9.81 4.73
N GLN A 274 103.82 -9.02 4.05
CA GLN A 274 103.41 -7.73 3.48
C GLN A 274 102.40 -7.93 2.34
N SER A 275 102.60 -8.93 1.48
CA SER A 275 101.62 -9.33 0.45
C SER A 275 100.32 -9.87 1.06
N PHE A 276 100.39 -10.64 2.15
CA PHE A 276 99.21 -11.11 2.87
C PHE A 276 98.45 -9.96 3.54
N GLN A 277 99.15 -8.99 4.12
CA GLN A 277 98.56 -7.78 4.69
C GLN A 277 97.91 -6.90 3.61
N GLU A 278 98.54 -6.72 2.45
CA GLU A 278 97.97 -6.01 1.29
C GLU A 278 96.72 -6.73 0.74
N LYS A 279 96.78 -8.07 0.62
CA LYS A 279 95.62 -8.89 0.24
C LYS A 279 94.50 -8.81 1.26
N THR A 280 94.82 -8.78 2.56
CA THR A 280 93.82 -8.65 3.63
C THR A 280 93.19 -7.26 3.64
N ALA A 281 93.97 -6.21 3.44
CA ALA A 281 93.49 -4.82 3.34
C ALA A 281 92.57 -4.63 2.12
N THR A 282 92.92 -5.22 0.97
CA THR A 282 92.04 -5.22 -0.21
C THR A 282 90.77 -6.02 0.04
N LEU A 283 90.84 -7.18 0.70
CA LEU A 283 89.65 -7.99 1.04
C LEU A 283 88.72 -7.25 2.02
N GLU A 284 89.26 -6.53 3.01
CA GLU A 284 88.47 -5.66 3.89
C GLU A 284 87.81 -4.49 3.14
N ALA A 285 88.52 -3.88 2.20
CA ALA A 285 87.97 -2.83 1.35
C ALA A 285 86.80 -3.36 0.50
N TYR A 286 86.95 -4.54 -0.10
CA TYR A 286 85.87 -5.22 -0.82
C TYR A 286 84.71 -5.60 0.10
N ALA A 287 84.95 -6.10 1.31
CA ALA A 287 83.89 -6.43 2.27
C ALA A 287 83.10 -5.17 2.70
N LYS A 288 83.77 -4.04 2.90
CA LYS A 288 83.14 -2.74 3.17
C LYS A 288 82.33 -2.25 1.97
N ALA A 289 82.84 -2.40 0.75
CA ALA A 289 82.14 -2.08 -0.48
C ALA A 289 80.88 -2.94 -0.67
N CYS A 290 80.97 -4.25 -0.46
CA CYS A 290 79.83 -5.18 -0.53
C CYS A 290 78.75 -4.82 0.51
N LYS A 291 79.13 -4.52 1.77
CA LYS A 291 78.17 -4.06 2.79
C LYS A 291 77.44 -2.77 2.38
N LYS A 292 78.16 -1.81 1.78
CA LYS A 292 77.55 -0.58 1.25
C LYS A 292 76.61 -0.88 0.09
N MET A 293 77.01 -1.73 -0.85
CA MET A 293 76.16 -2.16 -1.97
C MET A 293 74.88 -2.86 -1.49
N SER A 294 74.94 -3.76 -0.51
CA SER A 294 73.74 -4.39 0.05
C SER A 294 72.81 -3.39 0.73
N LYS A 295 73.35 -2.38 1.43
CA LYS A 295 72.54 -1.31 2.03
C LYS A 295 71.87 -0.44 0.96
N HIS A 296 72.57 -0.12 -0.12
CA HIS A 296 71.98 0.64 -1.23
C HIS A 296 70.93 -0.18 -1.98
N LEU A 297 71.13 -1.48 -2.15
CA LEU A 297 70.14 -2.36 -2.77
C LEU A 297 68.84 -2.42 -1.96
N SER A 298 68.91 -2.54 -0.63
CA SER A 298 67.71 -2.54 0.21
C SER A 298 66.97 -1.19 0.16
N GLN A 299 67.70 -0.08 0.21
CA GLN A 299 67.13 1.26 0.02
C GLN A 299 66.44 1.41 -1.35
N MET A 300 67.04 0.86 -2.41
CA MET A 300 66.48 0.89 -3.76
C MET A 300 65.20 0.07 -3.87
N GLN A 301 65.13 -1.08 -3.18
CA GLN A 301 63.90 -1.88 -3.10
C GLN A 301 62.78 -1.14 -2.36
N THR A 302 63.08 -0.48 -1.24
CA THR A 302 62.08 0.32 -0.51
C THR A 302 61.56 1.50 -1.34
N LEU A 303 62.46 2.18 -2.07
CA LEU A 303 62.08 3.23 -3.02
C LEU A 303 61.19 2.70 -4.14
N GLN A 304 61.50 1.51 -4.68
CA GLN A 304 60.70 0.88 -5.73
C GLN A 304 59.28 0.55 -5.26
N GLU A 305 59.12 0.06 -4.02
CA GLU A 305 57.81 -0.20 -3.41
C GLU A 305 57.01 1.10 -3.23
N GLN A 306 57.65 2.16 -2.74
CA GLN A 306 57.02 3.48 -2.61
C GLN A 306 56.57 4.04 -3.96
N VAL A 307 57.38 3.91 -5.01
CA VAL A 307 57.00 4.32 -6.37
C VAL A 307 55.82 3.52 -6.91
N ASN A 308 55.77 2.22 -6.63
CA ASN A 308 54.64 1.38 -7.05
C ASN A 308 53.35 1.77 -6.32
N SER A 309 53.42 2.06 -5.01
CA SER A 309 52.30 2.58 -4.22
C SER A 309 51.84 3.96 -4.70
N ALA A 310 52.76 4.87 -5.04
CA ALA A 310 52.42 6.17 -5.59
C ALA A 310 51.68 6.05 -6.95
N LYS A 311 52.08 5.08 -7.78
CA LYS A 311 51.39 4.80 -9.05
C LYS A 311 49.97 4.24 -8.87
N THR A 312 49.71 3.46 -7.82
CA THR A 312 48.34 2.99 -7.53
C THR A 312 47.47 4.15 -7.03
N VAL A 313 48.01 5.00 -6.14
CA VAL A 313 47.30 6.20 -5.66
C VAL A 313 46.97 7.16 -6.82
N ASP A 314 47.88 7.37 -7.78
CA ASP A 314 47.60 8.22 -8.96
C ASP A 314 46.45 7.67 -9.84
N LYS A 315 46.33 6.35 -9.96
CA LYS A 315 45.20 5.71 -10.65
C LYS A 315 43.89 5.94 -9.89
N ASP A 316 43.90 5.76 -8.58
CA ASP A 316 42.71 5.96 -7.74
C ASP A 316 42.24 7.42 -7.77
N VAL A 317 43.17 8.37 -7.75
CA VAL A 317 42.87 9.81 -7.90
C VAL A 317 42.21 10.10 -9.24
N LYS A 318 42.67 9.50 -10.34
CA LYS A 318 42.02 9.65 -11.67
C LYS A 318 40.61 9.08 -11.67
N ILE A 319 40.39 7.92 -11.07
CA ILE A 319 39.07 7.29 -10.95
C ILE A 319 38.13 8.19 -10.15
N LEU A 320 38.57 8.67 -8.98
CA LEU A 320 37.78 9.56 -8.12
C LEU A 320 37.46 10.89 -8.81
N LYS A 321 38.40 11.46 -9.58
CA LYS A 321 38.16 12.69 -10.34
C LYS A 321 37.07 12.53 -11.40
N ASN A 322 37.04 11.38 -12.08
CA ASN A 322 35.99 11.08 -13.05
C ASN A 322 34.63 10.92 -12.37
N LYS A 323 34.57 10.17 -11.26
CA LYS A 323 33.34 10.02 -10.46
C LYS A 323 32.79 11.37 -9.98
N LEU A 324 33.66 12.26 -9.49
CA LEU A 324 33.27 13.60 -9.05
C LEU A 324 32.70 14.44 -10.21
N SER A 325 33.25 14.28 -11.42
CA SER A 325 32.72 14.93 -12.63
C SER A 325 31.32 14.42 -12.97
N ASP A 326 31.12 13.10 -12.92
CA ASP A 326 29.82 12.46 -13.21
C ASP A 326 28.75 12.86 -12.18
N GLU A 327 29.10 12.87 -10.89
CA GLU A 327 28.24 13.37 -9.81
C GLU A 327 27.89 14.85 -10.01
N GLY A 328 28.85 15.67 -10.47
CA GLY A 328 28.60 17.08 -10.79
C GLY A 328 27.61 17.28 -11.94
N VAL A 329 27.58 16.37 -12.93
CA VAL A 329 26.57 16.38 -13.99
C VAL A 329 25.20 15.97 -13.44
N LEU A 330 25.15 14.97 -12.56
CA LEU A 330 23.91 14.50 -11.93
C LEU A 330 23.28 15.60 -11.05
N ILE A 331 24.08 16.30 -10.24
CA ILE A 331 23.61 17.43 -9.42
C ILE A 331 22.94 18.49 -10.28
N LYS A 332 23.57 18.92 -11.37
CA LYS A 332 22.98 19.91 -12.29
C LYS A 332 21.66 19.44 -12.90
N SER A 333 21.56 18.15 -13.23
CA SER A 333 20.31 17.58 -13.74
C SER A 333 19.20 17.59 -12.67
N LEU A 334 19.54 17.28 -11.42
CA LEU A 334 18.59 17.31 -10.31
C LEU A 334 18.15 18.73 -9.95
N GLU A 335 19.07 19.71 -9.98
CA GLU A 335 18.76 21.13 -9.80
C GLU A 335 17.78 21.62 -10.86
N ALA A 336 17.97 21.25 -12.13
CA ALA A 336 17.03 21.58 -13.21
C ALA A 336 15.63 21.00 -12.96
N LYS A 337 15.54 19.73 -12.54
CA LYS A 337 14.25 19.10 -12.17
C LYS A 337 13.59 19.78 -10.97
N LEU A 338 14.37 20.22 -10.00
CA LEU A 338 13.87 20.95 -8.83
C LEU A 338 13.22 22.28 -9.26
N VAL A 339 13.87 23.03 -10.14
CA VAL A 339 13.33 24.29 -10.69
C VAL A 339 12.04 24.05 -11.49
N GLU A 340 11.98 22.99 -12.30
CA GLU A 340 10.75 22.61 -13.02
C GLU A 340 9.61 22.27 -12.07
N LEU A 341 9.85 21.46 -11.04
CA LEU A 341 8.84 21.10 -10.05
C LEU A 341 8.37 22.33 -9.25
N GLN A 342 9.28 23.23 -8.89
CA GLN A 342 8.95 24.48 -8.23
C GLN A 342 8.02 25.34 -9.10
N SER A 343 8.31 25.44 -10.40
CA SER A 343 7.47 26.21 -11.33
C SER A 343 6.05 25.63 -11.46
N LYS A 344 5.92 24.29 -11.45
CA LYS A 344 4.61 23.62 -11.46
C LYS A 344 3.85 23.86 -10.15
N ALA A 345 4.53 23.84 -9.01
CA ALA A 345 3.93 24.13 -7.72
C ALA A 345 3.37 25.58 -7.67
N ASP A 346 4.12 26.55 -8.20
CA ASP A 346 3.66 27.93 -8.28
C ASP A 346 2.45 28.10 -9.22
N GLN A 347 2.42 27.40 -10.35
CA GLN A 347 1.26 27.38 -11.26
C GLN A 347 0.00 26.81 -10.57
N LEU A 348 0.13 25.68 -9.86
CA LEU A 348 -0.99 25.08 -9.13
C LEU A 348 -1.49 25.98 -8.00
N LYS A 349 -0.58 26.71 -7.34
CA LYS A 349 -0.93 27.67 -6.29
C LYS A 349 -1.75 28.84 -6.84
N GLU A 350 -1.40 29.37 -8.00
CA GLU A 350 -2.17 30.44 -8.65
C GLU A 350 -3.53 29.91 -9.14
N TYR A 351 -3.58 28.71 -9.72
CA TYR A 351 -4.83 28.07 -10.12
C TYR A 351 -5.79 27.86 -8.93
N LYS A 352 -5.27 27.39 -7.79
CA LYS A 352 -6.05 27.26 -6.56
C LYS A 352 -6.64 28.60 -6.10
N LYS A 353 -5.84 29.66 -6.12
CA LYS A 353 -6.28 31.01 -5.73
C LYS A 353 -7.39 31.53 -6.65
N GLN A 354 -7.33 31.19 -7.93
CA GLN A 354 -8.38 31.55 -8.90
C GLN A 354 -9.69 30.80 -8.61
N LEU A 355 -9.64 29.50 -8.35
CA LEU A 355 -10.81 28.71 -7.96
C LEU A 355 -11.43 29.20 -6.64
N GLU A 356 -10.61 29.58 -5.66
CA GLU A 356 -11.11 30.15 -4.41
C GLU A 356 -11.86 31.46 -4.65
N LYS A 357 -11.35 32.32 -5.55
CA LYS A 357 -12.02 33.57 -5.93
C LYS A 357 -13.36 33.31 -6.63
N GLU A 358 -13.39 32.40 -7.60
CA GLU A 358 -14.62 31.99 -8.29
C GLU A 358 -15.66 31.45 -7.30
N ARG A 359 -15.25 30.56 -6.40
CA ARG A 359 -16.12 30.04 -5.34
C ARG A 359 -16.72 31.15 -4.46
N THR A 360 -15.92 32.15 -4.09
CA THR A 360 -16.45 33.28 -3.30
C THR A 360 -17.43 34.15 -4.09
N GLN A 361 -17.21 34.33 -5.39
CA GLN A 361 -18.10 35.09 -6.26
C GLN A 361 -19.43 34.35 -6.44
N THR A 362 -19.40 33.05 -6.73
CA THR A 362 -20.61 32.24 -6.90
C THR A 362 -21.44 32.17 -5.62
N HIS A 363 -20.81 32.03 -4.44
CA HIS A 363 -21.53 32.12 -3.17
C HIS A 363 -22.16 33.50 -2.96
N ALA A 364 -21.43 34.58 -3.25
CA ALA A 364 -21.97 35.93 -3.11
C ALA A 364 -23.14 36.20 -4.08
N GLU A 365 -23.12 35.62 -5.27
CA GLU A 365 -24.22 35.67 -6.24
C GLU A 365 -25.43 34.88 -5.75
N ALA A 366 -25.23 33.63 -5.31
CA ALA A 366 -26.28 32.80 -4.74
C ALA A 366 -26.95 33.45 -3.52
N ASP A 367 -26.17 34.09 -2.64
CA ASP A 367 -26.71 34.82 -1.49
C ASP A 367 -27.57 36.03 -1.90
N ARG A 368 -27.19 36.72 -2.99
CA ARG A 368 -28.00 37.82 -3.54
C ARG A 368 -29.30 37.30 -4.13
N GLU A 369 -29.26 36.22 -4.91
CA GLU A 369 -30.45 35.58 -5.48
C GLU A 369 -31.40 35.09 -4.39
N LEU A 370 -30.86 34.40 -3.37
CA LEU A 370 -31.62 33.94 -2.23
C LEU A 370 -32.34 35.10 -1.51
N LYS A 371 -31.66 36.24 -1.38
CA LYS A 371 -32.25 37.44 -0.77
C LYS A 371 -33.39 38.01 -1.63
N ILE A 372 -33.25 38.03 -2.95
CA ILE A 372 -34.30 38.47 -3.87
C ILE A 372 -35.52 37.54 -3.77
N VAL A 373 -35.31 36.23 -3.85
CA VAL A 373 -36.38 35.23 -3.76
C VAL A 373 -37.11 35.32 -2.42
N LYS A 374 -36.40 35.51 -1.31
CA LYS A 374 -37.02 35.73 0.02
C LYS A 374 -37.96 36.94 0.02
N LEU A 375 -37.52 38.07 -0.53
CA LEU A 375 -38.36 39.27 -0.63
C LEU A 375 -39.60 39.04 -1.51
N GLU A 376 -39.46 38.31 -2.61
CA GLU A 376 -40.59 37.96 -3.48
C GLU A 376 -41.61 37.05 -2.77
N VAL A 377 -41.12 36.02 -2.05
CA VAL A 377 -41.95 35.11 -1.26
C VAL A 377 -42.69 35.87 -0.17
N ASP A 378 -42.00 36.76 0.57
CA ASP A 378 -42.62 37.57 1.62
C ASP A 378 -43.69 38.52 1.05
N SER A 379 -43.44 39.12 -0.12
CA SER A 379 -44.41 39.94 -0.83
C SER A 379 -45.67 39.14 -1.20
N LYS A 380 -45.50 37.96 -1.81
CA LYS A 380 -46.61 37.06 -2.16
C LYS A 380 -47.37 36.60 -0.93
N ARG A 381 -46.68 36.26 0.17
CA ARG A 381 -47.28 35.88 1.44
C ARG A 381 -48.17 36.98 2.00
N ASN A 382 -47.69 38.23 2.00
CA ASN A 382 -48.47 39.38 2.46
C ASN A 382 -49.72 39.62 1.58
N SER A 383 -49.59 39.50 0.25
CA SER A 383 -50.72 39.61 -0.67
C SER A 383 -51.78 38.52 -0.41
N LEU A 384 -51.35 37.27 -0.24
CA LEU A 384 -52.24 36.15 0.09
C LEU A 384 -52.93 36.37 1.45
N GLN A 385 -52.22 36.88 2.45
CA GLN A 385 -52.81 37.18 3.76
C GLN A 385 -53.87 38.28 3.68
N LEU A 386 -53.66 39.30 2.84
CA LEU A 386 -54.64 40.35 2.61
C LEU A 386 -55.90 39.77 1.95
N ARG A 387 -55.72 38.96 0.92
CA ARG A 387 -56.82 38.29 0.21
C ARG A 387 -57.58 37.31 1.10
N GLN A 388 -56.88 36.61 2.00
CA GLN A 388 -57.50 35.73 3.00
C GLN A 388 -58.45 36.52 3.91
N ARG A 389 -58.03 37.70 4.40
CA ARG A 389 -58.89 38.57 5.23
C ARG A 389 -60.10 39.10 4.46
N GLU A 390 -59.94 39.45 3.18
CA GLU A 390 -61.05 39.86 2.32
C GLU A 390 -62.07 38.72 2.15
N VAL A 391 -61.61 37.49 1.91
CA VAL A 391 -62.48 36.32 1.82
C VAL A 391 -63.19 36.06 3.15
N GLU A 392 -62.49 36.15 4.29
CA GLU A 392 -63.10 36.01 5.62
C GLU A 392 -64.20 37.04 5.87
N LEU A 393 -64.00 38.30 5.44
CA LEU A 393 -65.03 39.33 5.51
C LEU A 393 -66.25 38.97 4.65
N ILE A 394 -66.04 38.59 3.38
CA ILE A 394 -67.13 38.21 2.47
C ILE A 394 -67.91 37.00 3.01
N VAL A 395 -67.22 36.00 3.57
CA VAL A 395 -67.86 34.84 4.19
C VAL A 395 -68.72 35.27 5.37
N SER A 396 -68.20 36.15 6.24
CA SER A 396 -68.97 36.66 7.39
C SER A 396 -70.22 37.45 6.97
N GLU A 397 -70.12 38.26 5.90
CA GLU A 397 -71.28 38.94 5.31
C GLU A 397 -72.30 37.94 4.74
N GLY A 398 -71.80 36.89 4.07
CA GLY A 398 -72.60 35.78 3.57
C GLY A 398 -73.36 35.05 4.69
N ASP A 399 -72.73 34.82 5.83
CA ASP A 399 -73.34 34.18 7.01
C ASP A 399 -74.43 35.06 7.61
N VAL A 400 -74.21 36.38 7.70
CA VAL A 400 -75.22 37.35 8.15
C VAL A 400 -76.41 37.38 7.21
N LEU A 401 -76.18 37.43 5.89
CA LEU A 401 -77.24 37.40 4.89
C LEU A 401 -78.03 36.09 4.91
N THR A 402 -77.35 34.96 5.11
CA THR A 402 -77.98 33.63 5.23
C THR A 402 -78.86 33.56 6.47
N SER A 403 -78.37 34.09 7.61
CA SER A 403 -79.14 34.17 8.85
C SER A 403 -80.38 35.05 8.69
N ARG A 404 -80.25 36.23 8.06
CA ARG A 404 -81.39 37.11 7.76
C ARG A 404 -82.39 36.47 6.80
N ARG A 405 -81.91 35.74 5.80
CA ARG A 405 -82.79 34.99 4.88
C ARG A 405 -83.61 33.95 5.64
N LYS A 406 -82.99 33.24 6.59
CA LYS A 406 -83.66 32.26 7.43
C LYS A 406 -84.76 32.90 8.28
N THR A 407 -84.47 34.01 8.97
CA THR A 407 -85.48 34.70 9.80
C THR A 407 -86.64 35.24 8.96
N VAL A 408 -86.37 35.86 7.80
CA VAL A 408 -87.44 36.33 6.90
C VAL A 408 -88.29 35.18 6.38
N LYS A 409 -87.68 34.03 6.10
CA LYS A 409 -88.42 32.83 5.68
C LYS A 409 -89.33 32.32 6.79
N GLU A 410 -88.82 32.22 8.02
CA GLU A 410 -89.60 31.82 9.20
C GLU A 410 -90.74 32.81 9.48
N GLU A 411 -90.51 34.12 9.37
CA GLU A 411 -91.56 35.15 9.47
C GLU A 411 -92.62 35.03 8.37
N ALA A 412 -92.21 34.76 7.13
CA ALA A 412 -93.13 34.55 6.00
C ALA A 412 -93.97 33.28 6.18
N GLU A 413 -93.35 32.17 6.59
CA GLU A 413 -94.04 30.93 6.93
C GLU A 413 -95.06 31.15 8.06
N ALA A 414 -94.70 31.90 9.10
CA ALA A 414 -95.62 32.26 10.18
C ALA A 414 -96.80 33.13 9.70
N ARG A 415 -96.56 34.13 8.83
CA ARG A 415 -97.62 34.96 8.26
C ARG A 415 -98.56 34.17 7.35
N MET A 416 -98.04 33.22 6.57
CA MET A 416 -98.89 32.34 5.76
C MET A 416 -99.83 31.53 6.65
N LEU A 417 -99.31 30.92 7.73
CA LEU A 417 -100.15 30.19 8.69
C LEU A 417 -101.22 31.07 9.33
N GLU A 418 -100.89 32.33 9.65
CA GLU A 418 -101.89 33.27 10.20
C GLU A 418 -102.96 33.66 9.18
N LEU A 419 -102.57 33.84 7.90
CA LEU A 419 -103.50 34.11 6.80
C LEU A 419 -104.38 32.90 6.51
N ASP A 420 -103.82 31.69 6.49
CA ASP A 420 -104.57 30.44 6.32
C ASP A 420 -105.62 30.33 7.43
N ARG A 421 -105.22 30.54 8.70
CA ARG A 421 -106.14 30.55 9.85
C ARG A 421 -107.25 31.61 9.71
N LYS A 422 -106.94 32.83 9.27
CA LYS A 422 -107.95 33.87 9.03
C LYS A 422 -108.87 33.51 7.86
N SER A 423 -108.35 32.85 6.84
CA SER A 423 -109.17 32.38 5.71
C SER A 423 -110.15 31.31 6.17
N GLU A 424 -109.71 30.37 7.03
CA GLU A 424 -110.56 29.37 7.67
C GLU A 424 -111.63 30.02 8.55
N GLU A 425 -111.27 31.05 9.35
CA GLU A 425 -112.24 31.83 10.13
C GLU A 425 -113.30 32.51 9.25
N ILE A 426 -112.89 33.15 8.15
CA ILE A 426 -113.82 33.79 7.20
C ILE A 426 -114.73 32.74 6.54
N VAL A 427 -114.19 31.59 6.16
CA VAL A 427 -114.99 30.48 5.60
C VAL A 427 -116.01 29.98 6.64
N ALA A 428 -115.59 29.80 7.89
CA ALA A 428 -116.49 29.38 8.97
C ALA A 428 -117.58 30.42 9.29
N GLU A 429 -117.24 31.71 9.32
CA GLU A 429 -118.21 32.80 9.47
C GLU A 429 -119.17 32.86 8.28
N PHE A 430 -118.68 32.68 7.05
CA PHE A 430 -119.53 32.62 5.86
C PHE A 430 -120.49 31.42 5.91
N GLU A 431 -120.02 30.24 6.35
CA GLU A 431 -120.88 29.08 6.58
C GLU A 431 -121.93 29.33 7.67
N ASN A 432 -121.57 30.00 8.77
CA ASN A 432 -122.51 30.38 9.83
C ASN A 432 -123.54 31.39 9.33
N TYR A 433 -123.13 32.39 8.56
CA TYR A 433 -124.03 33.37 7.96
C TYR A 433 -124.97 32.71 6.95
N SER A 434 -124.47 31.78 6.14
CA SER A 434 -125.26 30.96 5.21
C SER A 434 -126.30 30.10 5.95
N LYS A 435 -125.94 29.50 7.10
CA LYS A 435 -126.88 28.78 7.98
C LYS A 435 -127.93 29.72 8.59
N LEU A 436 -127.55 30.92 9.02
CA LEU A 436 -128.46 31.95 9.57
C LEU A 436 -129.48 32.42 8.52
N ILE A 437 -129.04 32.68 7.28
CA ILE A 437 -129.92 33.03 6.16
C ILE A 437 -130.85 31.85 5.82
N SER A 438 -130.33 30.62 5.79
CA SER A 438 -131.14 29.42 5.56
C SER A 438 -132.23 29.24 6.63
N ASN A 439 -131.93 29.57 7.89
CA ASN A 439 -132.91 29.53 8.98
C ASN A 439 -133.92 30.69 8.93
N LEU A 440 -133.54 31.87 8.45
CA LEU A 440 -134.44 33.01 8.21
C LEU A 440 -135.41 32.76 7.04
N LEU A 441 -134.97 32.01 6.02
CA LEU A 441 -135.80 31.62 4.88
C LEU A 441 -136.70 30.39 5.14
N ALA A 442 -136.45 29.63 6.21
CA ALA A 442 -137.28 28.50 6.64
C ALA A 442 -138.40 28.89 7.64
N GLY A 443 -138.50 30.18 8.00
CA GLY A 443 -139.51 30.75 8.90
C GLY A 443 -140.74 31.37 8.21
N THR A 444 -140.89 31.16 6.91
CA THR A 444 -142.10 31.46 6.11
C THR A 444 -142.54 30.18 5.42
#